data_AF-Q75W70-F1
#
_entry.id   AF-Q75W70-F1
#
_cell.length_a   1.000
_cell.length_b   1.000
_cell.length_c   1.000
_cell.angle_alpha   90.00
_cell.angle_beta   90.00
_cell.angle_gamma   90.00
#
_symmetry.space_group_name_H-M   'P 1'
#
loop_
_entity.id
_entity.type
_entity.pdbx_description
1 polymer ?
#
loop_
_entity_poly.entity_id
_entity_poly.type
_entity_poly.pdbx_seq_one_letter_code
_entity_poly.pdbx_strand_id
1 'polypeptide(L)' 'EDHSQKKFRFMKPDEVAKLWGKMKQNDNMTFEKFSRAMRYHYRQSVLVSVPTAR' A
#
# COMPACT_ATOMS: atom_id res chain seq x y z
N GLU A 1 2.90 10.09 10.84
CA GLU A 1 3.14 10.20 9.39
C GLU A 1 3.97 11.46 9.17
N ASP A 2 4.77 11.51 8.11
CA ASP A 2 5.54 12.71 7.80
C ASP A 2 5.05 13.26 6.46
N HIS A 3 4.16 14.25 6.53
CA HIS A 3 3.55 14.87 5.36
C HIS A 3 4.56 15.69 4.54
N SER A 4 5.59 16.23 5.19
CA SER A 4 6.65 16.97 4.48
C SER A 4 7.45 16.04 3.56
N GLN A 5 7.66 14.79 3.99
CA GLN A 5 8.36 13.76 3.24
C GLN A 5 7.43 12.78 2.50
N LYS A 6 6.11 13.04 2.48
CA LYS A 6 5.08 12.16 1.89
C LYS A 6 5.16 10.71 2.39
N LYS A 7 5.57 10.50 3.65
CA LYS A 7 5.65 9.19 4.30
C LYS A 7 4.36 8.88 5.05
N PHE A 8 3.72 7.78 4.69
CA PHE A 8 2.49 7.31 5.32
C PHE A 8 2.65 5.86 5.78
N ARG A 9 1.72 5.41 6.63
CA ARG A 9 1.63 4.00 7.04
C ARG A 9 0.18 3.55 7.05
N PHE A 10 -0.05 2.28 6.74
CA PHE A 10 -1.40 1.73 6.85
C PHE A 10 -1.73 1.42 8.30
N MET A 11 -2.67 2.16 8.88
CA MET A 11 -3.20 1.91 10.23
C MET A 11 -4.09 0.68 10.28
N LYS A 12 -4.90 0.48 9.23
CA LYS A 12 -5.82 -0.67 9.06
C LYS A 12 -5.60 -1.26 7.66
N PRO A 13 -4.56 -2.09 7.47
CA PRO A 13 -4.16 -2.56 6.15
C PRO A 13 -5.27 -3.33 5.42
N ASP A 14 -6.01 -4.17 6.13
CA ASP A 14 -7.08 -4.99 5.55
C ASP A 14 -8.27 -4.15 5.06
N GLU A 15 -8.64 -3.11 5.80
CA GLU A 15 -9.73 -2.21 5.40
C GLU A 15 -9.38 -1.43 4.13
N VAL A 16 -8.12 -0.99 4.00
CA VAL A 16 -7.66 -0.35 2.77
C VAL A 16 -7.69 -1.32 1.60
N ALA A 17 -7.28 -2.57 1.80
CA ALA A 17 -7.33 -3.59 0.76
C ALA A 17 -8.78 -3.89 0.32
N LYS A 18 -9.72 -3.99 1.27
CA LYS A 18 -11.15 -4.16 0.98
C LYS A 18 -11.72 -2.99 0.19
N LEU A 19 -11.42 -1.75 0.59
CA LEU A 19 -11.86 -0.54 -0.12
C LEU A 19 -11.30 -0.50 -1.55
N TRP A 20 -10.02 -0.83 -1.71
CA TRP A 20 -9.39 -0.95 -3.03
C TRP A 20 -10.05 -2.05 -3.88
N GLY A 21 -10.32 -3.21 -3.27
CA GLY A 21 -11.03 -4.33 -3.89
C GLY A 21 -12.40 -3.93 -4.39
N LYS A 22 -13.22 -3.32 -3.52
CA LYS A 22 -14.55 -2.81 -3.85
C LYS A 22 -14.52 -1.83 -5.01
N MET A 23 -13.58 -0.89 -5.01
CA MET A 23 -13.39 0.08 -6.10
C MET A 23 -13.06 -0.60 -7.43
N LYS A 24 -12.34 -1.72 -7.40
CA LYS A 24 -11.94 -2.52 -8.57
C LYS A 24 -12.87 -3.71 -8.85
N GLN A 25 -14.03 -3.79 -8.19
CA GLN A 25 -14.97 -4.91 -8.27
C GLN A 25 -14.31 -6.28 -8.03
N ASN A 26 -13.39 -6.34 -7.06
CA ASN A 26 -12.69 -7.54 -6.64
C ASN A 26 -12.82 -7.72 -5.13
N ASP A 27 -13.80 -8.52 -4.72
CA ASP A 27 -14.11 -8.77 -3.31
C ASP A 27 -13.05 -9.64 -2.60
N ASN A 28 -12.17 -10.31 -3.36
CA ASN A 28 -11.11 -11.18 -2.85
C ASN A 28 -9.76 -10.47 -2.67
N MET A 29 -9.78 -9.13 -2.59
CA MET A 29 -8.59 -8.31 -2.37
C MET A 29 -8.12 -8.40 -0.91
N THR A 30 -6.84 -8.73 -0.72
CA THR A 30 -6.17 -8.78 0.59
C THR A 30 -5.02 -7.79 0.64
N PHE A 31 -4.58 -7.42 1.84
CA PHE A 31 -3.44 -6.52 1.98
C PHE A 31 -2.14 -7.11 1.40
N GLU A 32 -1.98 -8.44 1.43
CA GLU A 32 -0.83 -9.11 0.81
C GLU A 32 -0.78 -8.89 -0.71
N LYS A 33 -1.91 -9.12 -1.40
CA LYS A 33 -2.03 -8.88 -2.85
C LYS A 33 -1.88 -7.41 -3.19
N PHE A 34 -2.53 -6.54 -2.42
CA PHE A 34 -2.44 -5.09 -2.58
C PHE A 34 -1.01 -4.57 -2.38
N SER A 35 -0.34 -4.98 -1.31
CA SER A 35 1.05 -4.60 -1.04
C SER A 35 2.00 -5.13 -2.10
N ARG A 36 1.72 -6.31 -2.69
CA ARG A 36 2.49 -6.82 -3.83
C ARG A 36 2.40 -5.89 -5.04
N ALA A 37 1.21 -5.37 -5.33
CA ALA A 37 0.99 -4.40 -6.40
C ALA A 37 1.76 -3.10 -6.14
N MET A 38 1.71 -2.57 -4.91
CA MET A 38 2.49 -1.39 -4.53
C MET A 38 4.00 -1.59 -4.74
N ARG A 39 4.54 -2.77 -4.43
CA ARG A 39 5.98 -3.05 -4.64
C ARG A 39 6.40 -2.98 -6.12
N TYR A 40 5.50 -3.21 -7.07
CA TYR A 40 5.83 -3.03 -8.49
C TYR A 40 6.12 -1.56 -8.85
N HIS A 41 5.56 -0.62 -8.10
CA HIS A 41 5.82 0.81 -8.28
C HIS A 41 7.20 1.25 -7.79
N TYR A 42 7.94 0.42 -7.07
CA TYR A 42 9.32 0.75 -6.65
C TYR A 42 10.25 0.91 -7.84
N ARG A 43 10.15 0.02 -8.85
CA ARG A 43 10.95 0.12 -10.07
C ARG A 43 10.63 1.38 -10.87
N GLN A 44 9.39 1.84 -10.81
CA GLN A 44 8.92 3.03 -11.52
C GLN A 44 9.14 4.32 -10.72
N SER A 45 9.75 4.25 -9.53
CA SER A 45 9.97 5.37 -8.61
C SER A 45 8.69 6.13 -8.21
N VAL A 46 7.52 5.52 -8.34
CA VAL A 46 6.25 6.11 -7.90
C VAL A 46 6.11 5.98 -6.37
N LEU A 47 6.66 4.91 -5.80
CA LEU A 47 6.77 4.70 -4.36
C LEU A 47 8.21 4.34 -4.00
N VAL A 48 8.66 4.75 -2.83
CA VAL A 48 9.97 4.39 -2.27
C VAL A 48 9.74 3.60 -0.98
N SER A 49 10.40 2.44 -0.85
CA SER A 49 10.34 1.68 0.39
C SER A 49 11.00 2.45 1.52
N VAL A 50 10.31 2.60 2.65
CA VAL A 50 10.91 3.13 3.88
C VAL A 50 11.62 1.98 4.61
N PRO A 51 12.93 2.05 4.88
CA PRO A 51 13.62 1.05 5.66
C PRO A 51 13.02 1.00 7.06
N THR A 52 12.51 -0.17 7.46
CA THR A 52 12.19 -0.40 8.87
C THR A 52 13.52 -0.62 9.60
N ALA A 53 13.92 0.30 10.47
CA ALA A 53 14.98 0.01 11.43
C ALA A 53 14.57 -1.24 12.21
N ARG A 54 15.38 -2.29 12.14
CA ARG A 54 15.15 -3.54 12.86
C ARG A 54 15.63 -3.41 14.28
#